data_AF-A0A7V9KVP3-F1
#
_entry.id   AF-A0A7V9KVP3-F1
#
_cell.length_a   1.000
_cell.length_b   1.000
_cell.length_c   1.000
_cell.angle_alpha   90.00
_cell.angle_beta   90.00
_cell.angle_gamma   90.00
#
_symmetry.space_group_name_H-M   'P 1'
#
loop_
_entity.id
_entity.type
_entity.pdbx_description
1 polymer ?
#
loop_
_entity_poly.entity_id
_entity_poly.type
_entity_poly.pdbx_seq_one_letter_code
_entity_poly.pdbx_strand_id
1 'polypeptide(L)'
;MNRLSRRSWCRTTGTSSTWCGSPCSRPSTSSSNDPERGSVRFLSTRRRHPLAGLVVVLLGLTVLGGLYSLFAPRAADARSAEDDLVEQGRQLFLVGCATCHGLNGEGLLTERGTNYGPSLIGVGAAAVDFQVGTGRMPLAQNSVQAPKKPVVYNDAEIEAMAAFVASLGPGPSIPDEEYTTASTDPELVSLGGEFFRTNCTACHNSVGAGGALPSGRYAPAIDDAEGVYVYEAMLTGPQQMPVFSDDVITPEDKQAIISYIAALRDEPEYGGHPLGGLGPVSEGAAAWIIGMGSLVIATVWIGTQGVRTRK
;
A
#
# COMPACT_ATOMS: atom_id res chain seq x y z
N MET A 1 -19.68 -39.50 34.95
CA MET A 1 -19.70 -40.74 34.13
C MET A 1 -18.74 -40.55 32.95
N ASN A 2 -17.84 -41.48 32.62
CA ASN A 2 -18.03 -42.69 31.80
C ASN A 2 -18.60 -42.37 30.39
N ARG A 3 -17.99 -42.76 29.25
CA ARG A 3 -16.91 -43.76 28.99
C ARG A 3 -16.00 -43.40 27.80
N LEU A 4 -14.78 -43.93 27.81
CA LEU A 4 -13.88 -44.06 26.65
C LEU A 4 -14.36 -45.16 25.68
N SER A 5 -13.93 -45.08 24.42
CA SER A 5 -13.97 -46.22 23.47
C SER A 5 -12.65 -46.36 22.70
N ARG A 6 -12.31 -47.59 22.31
CA ARG A 6 -11.12 -47.99 21.53
C ARG A 6 -11.56 -49.03 20.49
N ARG A 7 -10.85 -49.14 19.36
CA ARG A 7 -10.51 -50.34 18.54
C ARG A 7 -10.16 -49.93 17.09
N SER A 8 -9.74 -50.83 16.20
CA SER A 8 -8.44 -51.56 16.14
C SER A 8 -8.44 -52.55 14.96
N TRP A 9 -7.39 -52.54 14.12
CA TRP A 9 -6.81 -53.67 13.35
C TRP A 9 -7.73 -54.67 12.60
N CYS A 10 -7.49 -54.90 11.30
CA CYS A 10 -7.11 -56.25 10.79
C CYS A 10 -6.63 -56.26 9.31
N ARG A 11 -6.32 -57.47 8.78
CA ARG A 11 -5.58 -57.78 7.53
C ARG A 11 -6.41 -58.34 6.37
N THR A 12 -5.81 -58.30 5.17
CA THR A 12 -5.97 -59.17 3.96
C THR A 12 -4.55 -59.41 3.36
N THR A 13 -4.14 -60.38 2.52
CA THR A 13 -4.65 -61.61 1.83
C THR A 13 -5.61 -61.47 0.63
N GLY A 14 -5.28 -61.93 -0.59
CA GLY A 14 -4.02 -62.52 -1.11
C GLY A 14 -4.16 -63.23 -2.49
N THR A 15 -3.05 -63.74 -3.04
CA THR A 15 -2.89 -64.83 -4.06
C THR A 15 -3.59 -64.77 -5.45
N SER A 16 -2.79 -64.78 -6.53
CA SER A 16 -3.03 -65.42 -7.86
C SER A 16 -1.74 -65.34 -8.72
N SER A 17 -1.04 -66.44 -9.03
CA SER A 17 -1.21 -67.43 -10.14
C SER A 17 -0.66 -66.98 -11.52
N THR A 18 0.62 -67.25 -11.84
CA THR A 18 1.15 -68.37 -12.70
C THR A 18 1.17 -68.13 -14.22
N TRP A 19 2.22 -68.65 -14.90
CA TRP A 19 2.35 -69.26 -16.26
C TRP A 19 3.86 -69.15 -16.64
N CYS A 20 4.68 -70.21 -16.65
CA CYS A 20 4.80 -71.35 -17.58
C CYS A 20 5.42 -71.00 -18.96
N GLY A 21 6.63 -71.52 -19.24
CA GLY A 21 7.30 -71.36 -20.56
C GLY A 21 8.79 -71.74 -20.63
N SER A 22 9.11 -73.04 -20.68
CA SER A 22 10.41 -73.58 -21.13
C SER A 22 10.18 -74.91 -21.84
N PRO A 23 10.97 -75.27 -22.89
CA PRO A 23 12.10 -76.19 -22.65
C PRO A 23 13.28 -76.12 -23.67
N CYS A 24 14.30 -76.96 -23.44
CA CYS A 24 15.29 -77.47 -24.43
C CYS A 24 16.30 -76.48 -25.06
N SER A 25 17.57 -76.83 -25.36
CA SER A 25 18.35 -78.07 -25.17
C SER A 25 19.87 -77.78 -25.04
N ARG A 26 20.67 -78.76 -24.59
CA ARG A 26 22.15 -78.75 -24.67
C ARG A 26 22.63 -79.33 -26.02
N PRO A 27 23.86 -79.02 -26.48
CA PRO A 27 24.98 -79.95 -26.25
C PRO A 27 26.32 -79.28 -25.88
N SER A 28 27.33 -80.10 -25.57
CA SER A 28 28.77 -79.77 -25.37
C SER A 28 29.52 -79.68 -26.73
N THR A 29 30.72 -79.10 -26.90
CA THR A 29 32.02 -79.43 -26.23
C THR A 29 33.14 -78.36 -26.40
N SER A 30 34.19 -78.49 -25.56
CA SER A 30 35.63 -78.28 -25.85
C SER A 30 36.24 -76.90 -26.23
N SER A 31 37.30 -76.52 -25.48
CA SER A 31 38.56 -75.82 -25.90
C SER A 31 38.45 -74.43 -26.56
N SER A 32 39.20 -73.38 -26.16
CA SER A 32 40.62 -73.37 -25.75
C SER A 32 41.05 -72.12 -24.95
N ASN A 33 42.20 -72.23 -24.28
CA ASN A 33 43.20 -71.19 -23.93
C ASN A 33 42.82 -69.93 -23.08
N ASP A 34 43.43 -69.85 -21.88
CA ASP A 34 43.95 -68.62 -21.25
C ASP A 34 44.99 -67.93 -22.20
N PRO A 35 45.37 -66.63 -22.05
CA PRO A 35 45.45 -65.90 -20.78
C PRO A 35 44.85 -64.48 -20.75
N GLU A 36 44.62 -63.96 -19.54
CA GLU A 36 45.36 -62.77 -19.02
C GLU A 36 44.96 -62.46 -17.56
N ARG A 37 45.93 -62.42 -16.64
CA ARG A 37 45.69 -62.17 -15.20
C ARG A 37 46.20 -60.81 -14.76
N GLY A 38 45.33 -59.84 -14.50
CA GLY A 38 45.73 -58.70 -13.65
C GLY A 38 44.87 -57.44 -13.65
N SER A 39 43.84 -57.36 -12.80
CA SER A 39 43.31 -56.06 -12.33
C SER A 39 42.44 -56.15 -11.07
N VAL A 40 41.52 -57.12 -11.01
CA VAL A 40 40.35 -57.13 -10.10
C VAL A 40 40.65 -57.13 -8.59
N ARG A 41 41.89 -57.42 -8.15
CA ARG A 41 42.25 -57.49 -6.73
C ARG A 41 42.60 -56.14 -6.06
N PHE A 42 42.94 -55.09 -6.81
CA PHE A 42 43.35 -53.81 -6.19
C PHE A 42 42.17 -52.92 -5.75
N LEU A 43 41.01 -53.08 -6.38
CA LEU A 43 39.80 -52.32 -6.06
C LEU A 43 39.05 -52.85 -4.81
N SER A 44 39.23 -54.13 -4.46
CA SER A 44 38.47 -54.79 -3.40
C SER A 44 39.06 -54.60 -1.99
N THR A 45 40.34 -54.25 -1.89
CA THR A 45 41.00 -53.86 -0.62
C THR A 45 40.64 -52.43 -0.21
N ARG A 46 40.65 -51.47 -1.15
CA ARG A 46 40.40 -50.04 -0.84
C ARG A 46 38.96 -49.76 -0.40
N ARG A 47 37.99 -50.60 -0.78
CA ARG A 47 36.59 -50.56 -0.28
C ARG A 47 36.43 -50.89 1.22
N ARG A 48 37.47 -51.39 1.91
CA ARG A 48 37.40 -51.83 3.32
C ARG A 48 37.94 -50.80 4.34
N HIS A 49 38.35 -49.62 3.89
CA HIS A 49 38.85 -48.57 4.78
C HIS A 49 37.68 -47.82 5.43
N PRO A 50 37.65 -47.58 6.76
CA PRO A 50 36.49 -47.00 7.43
C PRO A 50 36.12 -45.59 6.93
N LEU A 51 37.11 -44.81 6.48
CA LEU A 51 36.89 -43.49 5.90
C LEU A 51 36.23 -43.50 4.51
N ALA A 52 36.14 -44.66 3.82
CA ALA A 52 35.61 -44.72 2.46
C ALA A 52 34.13 -44.32 2.38
N GLY A 53 33.33 -44.66 3.40
CA GLY A 53 31.93 -44.22 3.49
C GLY A 53 31.81 -42.70 3.66
N LEU A 54 32.64 -42.11 4.52
CA LEU A 54 32.66 -40.67 4.78
C LEU A 54 33.08 -39.87 3.53
N VAL A 55 34.07 -40.35 2.77
CA VAL A 55 34.46 -39.75 1.49
C VAL A 55 33.34 -39.84 0.45
N VAL A 56 32.61 -40.96 0.37
CA VAL A 56 31.47 -41.10 -0.55
C VAL A 56 30.31 -40.19 -0.14
N VAL A 57 30.04 -40.00 1.16
CA VAL A 57 29.01 -39.07 1.64
C VAL A 57 29.41 -37.62 1.37
N LEU A 58 30.65 -37.22 1.61
CA LEU A 58 31.13 -35.86 1.27
C LEU A 58 31.05 -35.59 -0.23
N LEU A 59 31.49 -36.53 -1.08
CA LEU A 59 31.45 -36.38 -2.53
C LEU A 59 30.00 -36.40 -3.06
N GLY A 60 29.12 -37.20 -2.44
CA GLY A 60 27.68 -37.15 -2.69
C GLY A 60 27.06 -35.79 -2.34
N LEU A 61 27.41 -35.22 -1.17
CA LEU A 61 26.93 -33.91 -0.73
C LEU A 61 27.46 -32.75 -1.59
N THR A 62 28.73 -32.77 -2.02
CA THR A 62 29.25 -31.73 -2.92
C THR A 62 28.68 -31.84 -4.33
N VAL A 63 28.42 -33.05 -4.83
CA VAL A 63 27.72 -33.24 -6.12
C VAL A 63 26.25 -32.81 -6.02
N LEU A 64 25.52 -33.16 -4.94
CA LEU A 64 24.15 -32.70 -4.75
C LEU A 64 24.08 -31.17 -4.58
N GLY A 65 24.96 -30.58 -3.78
CA GLY A 65 25.03 -29.14 -3.57
C GLY A 65 25.45 -28.37 -4.83
N GLY A 66 26.38 -28.92 -5.62
CA GLY A 66 26.81 -28.35 -6.90
C GLY A 66 25.80 -28.50 -8.04
N LEU A 67 24.98 -29.56 -8.03
CA LEU A 67 23.80 -29.65 -8.90
C LEU A 67 22.72 -28.68 -8.43
N TYR A 68 22.44 -28.62 -7.13
CA TYR A 68 21.44 -27.72 -6.57
C TYR A 68 21.77 -26.26 -6.86
N SER A 69 23.03 -25.81 -6.78
CA SER A 69 23.41 -24.43 -7.10
C SER A 69 23.33 -24.07 -8.59
N LEU A 70 23.20 -25.04 -9.48
CA LEU A 70 22.91 -24.82 -10.91
C LEU A 70 21.41 -24.74 -11.22
N PHE A 71 20.56 -25.33 -10.39
CA PHE A 71 19.09 -25.35 -10.56
C PHE A 71 18.33 -24.51 -9.54
N ALA A 72 18.99 -23.97 -8.52
CA ALA A 72 18.40 -23.06 -7.55
C ALA A 72 18.05 -21.72 -8.22
N PRO A 73 16.83 -21.17 -7.97
CA PRO A 73 16.49 -19.84 -8.45
C PRO A 73 17.42 -18.79 -7.83
N ARG A 74 18.00 -17.93 -8.66
CA ARG A 74 18.77 -16.77 -8.19
C ARG A 74 17.81 -15.69 -7.70
N ALA A 75 17.88 -15.33 -6.43
CA ALA A 75 17.25 -14.12 -5.90
C ALA A 75 18.11 -12.87 -6.18
N ALA A 76 18.63 -12.75 -7.41
CA ALA A 76 19.63 -11.75 -7.77
C ALA A 76 19.00 -10.45 -8.29
N ASP A 77 17.95 -10.56 -9.09
CA ASP A 77 17.42 -9.44 -9.88
C ASP A 77 16.56 -8.46 -9.05
N ALA A 78 15.80 -8.98 -8.07
CA ALA A 78 14.91 -8.16 -7.24
C ALA A 78 15.66 -7.11 -6.40
N ARG A 79 16.78 -7.52 -5.77
CA ARG A 79 17.56 -6.61 -4.91
C ARG A 79 18.28 -5.53 -5.71
N SER A 80 18.79 -5.86 -6.90
CA SER A 80 19.36 -4.85 -7.80
C SER A 80 18.32 -3.84 -8.27
N ALA A 81 17.10 -4.27 -8.58
CA ALA A 81 16.03 -3.35 -8.96
C ALA A 81 15.63 -2.39 -7.83
N GLU A 82 15.60 -2.89 -6.58
CA GLU A 82 15.34 -2.08 -5.38
C GLU A 82 16.49 -1.08 -5.10
N ASP A 83 17.75 -1.53 -5.16
CA ASP A 83 18.93 -0.67 -5.01
C ASP A 83 18.99 0.41 -6.14
N ASP A 84 18.68 0.05 -7.39
CA ASP A 84 18.61 0.97 -8.54
C ASP A 84 17.45 1.99 -8.42
N LEU A 85 16.30 1.60 -7.85
CA LEU A 85 15.16 2.48 -7.61
C LEU A 85 15.49 3.53 -6.53
N VAL A 86 16.12 3.10 -5.44
CA VAL A 86 16.58 3.98 -4.35
C VAL A 86 17.61 5.01 -4.84
N GLU A 87 18.55 4.63 -5.72
CA GLU A 87 19.51 5.58 -6.29
C GLU A 87 18.85 6.57 -7.27
N GLN A 88 17.89 6.14 -8.10
CA GLN A 88 17.09 7.05 -8.93
C GLN A 88 16.33 8.07 -8.08
N GLY A 89 15.67 7.61 -7.01
CA GLY A 89 15.01 8.46 -6.03
C GLY A 89 15.95 9.45 -5.35
N ARG A 90 17.18 9.01 -5.03
CA ARG A 90 18.23 9.86 -4.49
C ARG A 90 18.61 10.99 -5.44
N GLN A 91 18.77 10.72 -6.73
CA GLN A 91 19.11 11.74 -7.72
C GLN A 91 17.99 12.78 -7.87
N LEU A 92 16.73 12.36 -7.91
CA LEU A 92 15.56 13.25 -7.92
C LEU A 92 15.51 14.12 -6.65
N PHE A 93 15.69 13.51 -5.48
CA PHE A 93 15.73 14.18 -4.18
C PHE A 93 16.85 15.24 -4.09
N LEU A 94 18.05 14.94 -4.60
CA LEU A 94 19.19 15.86 -4.62
C LEU A 94 18.93 17.11 -5.46
N VAL A 95 18.11 17.02 -6.51
CA VAL A 95 17.72 18.16 -7.36
C VAL A 95 16.51 18.92 -6.79
N GLY A 96 15.48 18.22 -6.33
CA GLY A 96 14.19 18.82 -5.94
C GLY A 96 14.04 19.23 -4.47
N CYS A 97 14.69 18.52 -3.55
CA CYS A 97 14.32 18.50 -2.13
C CYS A 97 15.47 18.82 -1.17
N ALA A 98 16.70 18.43 -1.50
CA ALA A 98 17.85 18.49 -0.58
C ALA A 98 18.19 19.91 -0.07
N THR A 99 17.89 20.95 -0.84
CA THR A 99 18.04 22.36 -0.42
C THR A 99 17.26 22.71 0.86
N CYS A 100 16.12 22.03 1.09
CA CYS A 100 15.28 22.22 2.27
C CYS A 100 15.46 21.09 3.31
N HIS A 101 15.69 19.86 2.84
CA HIS A 101 15.67 18.64 3.66
C HIS A 101 17.06 18.04 3.96
N GLY A 102 18.16 18.70 3.57
CA GLY A 102 19.51 18.15 3.73
C GLY A 102 19.86 17.11 2.65
N LEU A 103 21.12 16.69 2.57
CA LEU A 103 21.61 15.80 1.49
C LEU A 103 21.21 14.33 1.66
N ASN A 104 20.70 13.96 2.84
CA ASN A 104 20.32 12.61 3.24
C ASN A 104 19.00 12.63 4.05
N GLY A 105 18.17 13.66 3.84
CA GLY A 105 16.88 13.82 4.53
C GLY A 105 16.98 14.27 5.99
N GLU A 106 18.14 14.70 6.47
CA GLU A 106 18.37 15.10 7.87
C GLU A 106 17.58 16.35 8.34
N GLY A 107 17.02 17.13 7.41
CA GLY A 107 16.37 18.41 7.66
C GLY A 107 17.35 19.59 7.78
N LEU A 108 16.83 20.82 7.73
CA LEU A 108 17.64 22.03 7.85
C LEU A 108 17.03 23.00 8.87
N LEU A 109 17.85 23.52 9.78
CA LEU A 109 17.48 24.56 10.74
C LEU A 109 17.80 25.96 10.20
N THR A 110 16.93 26.93 10.46
CA THR A 110 17.25 28.35 10.30
C THR A 110 18.14 28.86 11.44
N GLU A 111 18.76 30.03 11.27
CA GLU A 111 19.50 30.75 12.31
C GLU A 111 18.68 31.00 13.61
N ARG A 112 17.34 30.95 13.52
CA ARG A 112 16.42 31.16 14.65
C ARG A 112 16.01 29.85 15.34
N GLY A 113 16.60 28.72 14.96
CA GLY A 113 16.31 27.39 15.53
C GLY A 113 14.98 26.77 15.08
N THR A 114 14.26 27.38 14.14
CA THR A 114 13.07 26.76 13.53
C THR A 114 13.48 25.95 12.30
N ASN A 115 12.83 24.81 12.06
CA ASN A 115 13.00 24.04 10.82
C ASN A 115 12.70 24.91 9.59
N TYR A 116 13.62 24.93 8.63
CA TYR A 116 13.43 25.47 7.29
C TYR A 116 12.71 24.44 6.40
N GLY A 117 13.25 23.21 6.39
CA GLY A 117 12.54 21.98 6.03
C GLY A 117 12.75 20.94 7.16
N PRO A 118 11.73 20.15 7.52
CA PRO A 118 11.86 19.11 8.53
C PRO A 118 12.73 17.94 8.05
N SER A 119 13.18 17.10 8.98
CA SER A 119 13.75 15.79 8.63
C SER A 119 12.71 14.91 7.94
N LEU A 120 13.16 14.09 6.99
CA LEU A 120 12.39 13.03 6.33
C LEU A 120 12.75 11.63 6.86
N ILE A 121 13.71 11.52 7.79
CA ILE A 121 14.10 10.24 8.37
C ILE A 121 12.92 9.66 9.16
N GLY A 122 12.35 8.56 8.67
CA GLY A 122 11.23 7.87 9.30
C GLY A 122 9.83 8.43 8.99
N VAL A 123 9.68 9.32 7.99
CA VAL A 123 8.33 9.77 7.56
C VAL A 123 7.59 8.72 6.71
N GLY A 124 8.32 7.76 6.14
CA GLY A 124 7.76 6.68 5.31
C GLY A 124 7.55 7.04 3.84
N ALA A 125 7.25 6.02 3.04
CA ALA A 125 6.96 6.13 1.62
C ALA A 125 5.64 6.87 1.37
N ALA A 126 4.59 6.55 2.15
CA ALA A 126 3.28 7.18 2.04
C ALA A 126 3.28 8.69 2.31
N ALA A 127 4.24 9.20 3.08
CA ALA A 127 4.38 10.64 3.28
C ALA A 127 5.01 11.34 2.07
N VAL A 128 5.75 10.62 1.22
CA VAL A 128 6.27 11.14 -0.06
C VAL A 128 5.19 11.06 -1.13
N ASP A 129 4.52 9.91 -1.27
CA ASP A 129 3.48 9.72 -2.28
C ASP A 129 2.34 10.73 -2.09
N PHE A 130 1.75 10.81 -0.88
CA PHE A 130 0.78 11.85 -0.55
C PHE A 130 1.29 13.26 -0.84
N GLN A 131 2.48 13.66 -0.36
CA GLN A 131 2.90 15.05 -0.47
C GLN A 131 3.29 15.43 -1.91
N VAL A 132 3.91 14.52 -2.68
CA VAL A 132 4.40 14.81 -4.03
C VAL A 132 3.33 14.49 -5.09
N GLY A 133 2.64 13.35 -5.00
CA GLY A 133 1.54 12.95 -5.89
C GLY A 133 0.34 13.89 -5.82
N THR A 134 -0.02 14.41 -4.63
CA THR A 134 -1.02 15.50 -4.55
C THR A 134 -0.46 16.90 -4.90
N GLY A 135 0.78 16.96 -5.38
CA GLY A 135 1.46 18.18 -5.81
C GLY A 135 1.71 19.21 -4.70
N ARG A 136 1.62 18.85 -3.40
CA ARG A 136 1.85 19.78 -2.29
C ARG A 136 3.35 20.11 -2.15
N MET A 137 4.20 19.10 -2.25
CA MET A 137 5.64 19.19 -2.47
C MET A 137 5.97 19.01 -3.96
N PRO A 138 7.10 19.56 -4.47
CA PRO A 138 8.05 20.43 -3.77
C PRO A 138 7.48 21.85 -3.57
N LEU A 139 7.85 22.51 -2.46
CA LEU A 139 7.42 23.88 -2.16
C LEU A 139 8.39 24.92 -2.75
N ALA A 140 7.85 25.91 -3.47
CA ALA A 140 8.62 27.03 -4.00
C ALA A 140 9.04 28.05 -2.92
N GLN A 141 8.32 28.11 -1.80
CA GLN A 141 8.65 28.88 -0.61
C GLN A 141 7.95 28.29 0.63
N ASN A 142 8.53 28.52 1.81
CA ASN A 142 7.87 28.18 3.07
C ASN A 142 6.62 29.06 3.25
N SER A 143 5.54 28.48 3.77
CA SER A 143 4.21 29.10 3.85
C SER A 143 3.42 28.53 5.02
N VAL A 144 2.34 29.23 5.41
CA VAL A 144 1.45 28.82 6.52
C VAL A 144 0.86 27.41 6.32
N GLN A 145 0.70 26.99 5.06
CA GLN A 145 0.19 25.68 4.67
C GLN A 145 0.60 25.36 3.23
N ALA A 146 0.95 24.11 2.91
CA ALA A 146 1.22 23.70 1.53
C ALA A 146 -0.10 23.40 0.77
N PRO A 147 -0.44 24.14 -0.29
CA PRO A 147 -1.66 23.92 -1.08
C PRO A 147 -1.46 22.79 -2.12
N LYS A 148 -2.56 22.19 -2.57
CA LYS A 148 -2.63 21.36 -3.79
C LYS A 148 -2.18 22.23 -4.99
N LYS A 149 -1.31 21.71 -5.85
CA LYS A 149 -0.82 22.35 -7.09
C LYS A 149 -0.78 21.28 -8.20
N PRO A 150 -0.57 21.64 -9.47
CA PRO A 150 -0.22 20.66 -10.49
C PRO A 150 1.01 19.84 -10.06
N VAL A 151 0.94 18.53 -10.26
CA VAL A 151 2.03 17.58 -9.98
C VAL A 151 3.21 17.89 -10.90
N VAL A 152 4.44 17.83 -10.35
CA VAL A 152 5.68 18.17 -11.07
C VAL A 152 6.42 16.94 -11.58
N TYR A 153 6.25 15.82 -10.90
CA TYR A 153 6.87 14.52 -11.18
C TYR A 153 5.82 13.53 -11.68
N ASN A 154 6.24 12.49 -12.38
CA ASN A 154 5.37 11.37 -12.74
C ASN A 154 5.43 10.24 -11.70
N ASP A 155 4.47 9.32 -11.76
CA ASP A 155 4.24 8.27 -10.77
C ASP A 155 5.51 7.44 -10.47
N ALA A 156 6.31 7.09 -11.48
CA ALA A 156 7.56 6.34 -11.30
C ALA A 156 8.70 7.19 -10.68
N GLU A 157 8.71 8.50 -10.88
CA GLU A 157 9.62 9.42 -10.17
C GLU A 157 9.20 9.57 -8.69
N ILE A 158 7.89 9.54 -8.42
CA ILE A 158 7.33 9.59 -7.06
C ILE A 158 7.64 8.30 -6.30
N GLU A 159 7.38 7.13 -6.92
CA GLU A 159 7.74 5.80 -6.40
C GLU A 159 9.24 5.74 -6.05
N ALA A 160 10.11 6.18 -6.96
CA ALA A 160 11.55 6.23 -6.73
C ALA A 160 11.92 7.11 -5.52
N MET A 161 11.37 8.34 -5.43
CA MET A 161 11.61 9.22 -4.28
C MET A 161 11.05 8.65 -2.97
N ALA A 162 9.91 7.96 -3.01
CA ALA A 162 9.30 7.31 -1.86
C ALA A 162 10.16 6.13 -1.36
N ALA A 163 10.68 5.31 -2.28
CA ALA A 163 11.65 4.25 -1.97
C ALA A 163 12.94 4.82 -1.36
N PHE A 164 13.49 5.91 -1.92
CA PHE A 164 14.66 6.58 -1.34
C PHE A 164 14.40 7.06 0.10
N VAL A 165 13.28 7.72 0.37
CA VAL A 165 12.96 8.20 1.73
C VAL A 165 12.69 7.05 2.70
N ALA A 166 12.05 5.96 2.26
CA ALA A 166 11.88 4.75 3.06
C ALA A 166 13.24 4.10 3.43
N SER A 167 14.25 4.20 2.56
CA SER A 167 15.60 3.70 2.85
C SER A 167 16.31 4.45 3.99
N LEU A 168 15.86 5.68 4.32
CA LEU A 168 16.47 6.52 5.36
C LEU A 168 16.09 6.09 6.80
N GLY A 169 14.95 5.41 6.97
CA GLY A 169 14.49 4.95 8.28
C GLY A 169 13.04 4.43 8.28
N PRO A 170 12.66 3.64 9.30
CA PRO A 170 11.34 3.02 9.37
C PRO A 170 10.23 4.07 9.47
N GLY A 171 9.23 3.95 8.60
CA GLY A 171 8.00 4.75 8.57
C GLY A 171 6.94 4.04 7.73
N PRO A 172 5.73 4.61 7.58
CA PRO A 172 4.63 3.95 6.88
C PRO A 172 4.91 3.70 5.39
N SER A 173 4.55 2.52 4.89
CA SER A 173 4.54 2.19 3.45
C SER A 173 3.34 2.82 2.76
N ILE A 174 3.40 2.93 1.42
CA ILE A 174 2.23 3.16 0.57
C ILE A 174 1.22 2.01 0.84
N PRO A 175 -0.08 2.29 1.03
CA PRO A 175 -1.09 1.27 1.37
C PRO A 175 -1.51 0.42 0.16
N ASP A 176 -1.85 -0.85 0.42
CA ASP A 176 -2.33 -1.78 -0.61
C ASP A 176 -3.66 -1.35 -1.25
N GLU A 177 -3.82 -1.64 -2.55
CA GLU A 177 -5.00 -1.27 -3.37
C GLU A 177 -6.33 -1.80 -2.79
N GLU A 178 -6.28 -2.89 -2.02
CA GLU A 178 -7.46 -3.48 -1.40
C GLU A 178 -8.10 -2.59 -0.31
N TYR A 179 -7.34 -1.72 0.35
CA TYR A 179 -7.87 -0.79 1.38
C TYR A 179 -8.10 0.63 0.84
N THR A 180 -7.49 0.99 -0.29
CA THR A 180 -7.66 2.30 -0.93
C THR A 180 -8.83 2.34 -1.91
N THR A 181 -9.29 1.18 -2.39
CA THR A 181 -10.47 1.06 -3.25
C THR A 181 -11.76 1.21 -2.44
N ALA A 182 -12.64 2.14 -2.84
CA ALA A 182 -13.95 2.33 -2.23
C ALA A 182 -14.90 1.15 -2.51
N SER A 183 -15.57 0.66 -1.46
CA SER A 183 -16.60 -0.37 -1.54
C SER A 183 -18.00 0.24 -1.67
N THR A 184 -18.92 -0.50 -2.29
CA THR A 184 -20.36 -0.17 -2.33
C THR A 184 -21.18 -0.95 -1.31
N ASP A 185 -20.55 -1.60 -0.34
CA ASP A 185 -21.22 -2.32 0.75
C ASP A 185 -21.89 -1.34 1.73
N PRO A 186 -23.23 -1.37 1.91
CA PRO A 186 -23.94 -0.48 2.83
C PRO A 186 -23.49 -0.59 4.29
N GLU A 187 -23.04 -1.76 4.77
CA GLU A 187 -22.58 -1.91 6.15
C GLU A 187 -21.23 -1.19 6.35
N LEU A 188 -20.32 -1.34 5.38
CA LEU A 188 -19.00 -0.72 5.39
C LEU A 188 -19.07 0.81 5.14
N VAL A 189 -19.97 1.27 4.26
CA VAL A 189 -20.28 2.70 4.08
C VAL A 189 -20.90 3.30 5.35
N SER A 190 -21.78 2.59 6.05
CA SER A 190 -22.36 3.05 7.32
C SER A 190 -21.30 3.17 8.42
N LEU A 191 -20.43 2.18 8.55
CA LEU A 191 -19.30 2.18 9.50
C LEU A 191 -18.35 3.36 9.24
N GLY A 192 -18.00 3.59 7.96
CA GLY A 192 -17.21 4.75 7.54
C GLY A 192 -17.85 6.08 7.90
N GLY A 193 -19.18 6.15 7.80
CA GLY A 193 -19.96 7.30 8.25
C GLY A 193 -19.82 7.55 9.75
N GLU A 194 -19.82 6.52 10.60
CA GLU A 194 -19.61 6.68 12.04
C GLU A 194 -18.19 7.17 12.36
N PHE A 195 -17.15 6.58 11.76
CA PHE A 195 -15.77 7.03 11.92
C PHE A 195 -15.55 8.47 11.43
N PHE A 196 -16.04 8.81 10.23
CA PHE A 196 -15.88 10.14 9.66
C PHE A 196 -16.59 11.20 10.52
N ARG A 197 -17.83 10.92 10.96
CA ARG A 197 -18.61 11.84 11.80
C ARG A 197 -17.98 12.06 13.17
N THR A 198 -17.34 11.05 13.75
CA THR A 198 -16.69 11.16 15.06
C THR A 198 -15.29 11.78 15.01
N ASN A 199 -14.50 11.56 13.96
CA ASN A 199 -13.09 11.97 13.90
C ASN A 199 -12.79 13.13 12.93
N CYS A 200 -13.50 13.23 11.81
CA CYS A 200 -13.08 14.07 10.66
C CYS A 200 -13.90 15.35 10.49
N THR A 201 -15.22 15.29 10.76
CA THR A 201 -16.15 16.41 10.46
C THR A 201 -15.84 17.72 11.19
N ALA A 202 -15.19 17.65 12.34
CA ALA A 202 -14.73 18.82 13.10
C ALA A 202 -13.76 19.72 12.32
N CYS A 203 -13.07 19.17 11.32
CA CYS A 203 -12.20 19.89 10.39
C CYS A 203 -12.78 19.95 8.98
N HIS A 204 -13.25 18.81 8.44
CA HIS A 204 -13.60 18.65 7.02
C HIS A 204 -15.08 18.91 6.66
N ASN A 205 -15.91 19.38 7.61
CA ASN A 205 -17.37 19.48 7.48
C ASN A 205 -18.05 18.09 7.39
N SER A 206 -19.36 18.04 7.69
CA SER A 206 -20.23 16.87 7.50
C SER A 206 -20.24 16.27 6.09
N VAL A 207 -20.00 17.07 5.04
CA VAL A 207 -20.00 16.61 3.64
C VAL A 207 -18.61 16.58 2.98
N GLY A 208 -17.53 16.70 3.78
CA GLY A 208 -16.16 16.71 3.23
C GLY A 208 -15.73 18.02 2.54
N ALA A 209 -16.54 19.09 2.59
CA ALA A 209 -16.25 20.39 1.94
C ALA A 209 -15.10 21.22 2.58
N GLY A 210 -14.47 20.74 3.65
CA GLY A 210 -13.38 21.45 4.33
C GLY A 210 -13.84 22.48 5.37
N GLY A 211 -12.89 23.27 5.88
CA GLY A 211 -13.15 24.21 6.98
C GLY A 211 -11.95 25.09 7.36
N ALA A 212 -12.18 26.21 8.04
CA ALA A 212 -11.11 27.13 8.45
C ALA A 212 -10.44 26.71 9.76
N LEU A 213 -9.11 26.75 9.82
CA LEU A 213 -8.28 26.41 10.99
C LEU A 213 -7.51 27.63 11.53
N PRO A 214 -7.08 27.59 12.81
CA PRO A 214 -6.28 28.66 13.42
C PRO A 214 -5.00 29.01 12.66
N SER A 215 -4.63 30.29 12.77
CA SER A 215 -3.42 30.88 12.15
C SER A 215 -3.44 30.99 10.62
N GLY A 216 -4.63 30.96 9.99
CA GLY A 216 -4.76 31.12 8.53
C GLY A 216 -4.57 29.82 7.75
N ARG A 217 -4.85 28.68 8.39
CA ARG A 217 -4.84 27.34 7.79
C ARG A 217 -6.27 26.92 7.47
N TYR A 218 -6.44 25.84 6.71
CA TYR A 218 -7.73 25.26 6.38
C TYR A 218 -7.63 23.75 6.20
N ALA A 219 -8.71 23.03 6.52
CA ALA A 219 -8.91 21.68 6.06
C ALA A 219 -9.37 21.77 4.60
N PRO A 220 -8.71 21.10 3.65
CA PRO A 220 -9.17 21.07 2.26
C PRO A 220 -10.50 20.33 2.15
N ALA A 221 -11.20 20.57 1.04
CA ALA A 221 -12.22 19.65 0.59
C ALA A 221 -11.59 18.28 0.22
N ILE A 222 -12.36 17.21 0.35
CA ILE A 222 -11.92 15.81 0.16
C ILE A 222 -12.90 14.98 -0.69
N ASP A 223 -13.92 15.63 -1.24
CA ASP A 223 -14.86 15.10 -2.24
C ASP A 223 -14.15 14.77 -3.58
N ASP A 224 -13.11 15.53 -3.93
CA ASP A 224 -12.25 15.30 -5.11
C ASP A 224 -11.06 14.35 -4.88
N ALA A 225 -10.94 13.74 -3.69
CA ALA A 225 -9.76 13.01 -3.29
C ALA A 225 -9.78 11.53 -3.71
N GLU A 226 -8.64 11.05 -4.20
CA GLU A 226 -8.41 9.64 -4.52
C GLU A 226 -8.18 8.82 -3.24
N GLY A 227 -8.68 7.58 -3.21
CA GLY A 227 -8.71 6.76 -2.00
C GLY A 227 -7.33 6.49 -1.37
N VAL A 228 -6.29 6.35 -2.19
CA VAL A 228 -4.89 6.25 -1.73
C VAL A 228 -4.49 7.49 -0.93
N TYR A 229 -4.66 8.69 -1.48
CA TYR A 229 -4.33 9.93 -0.78
C TYR A 229 -5.23 10.21 0.43
N VAL A 230 -6.45 9.67 0.49
CA VAL A 230 -7.29 9.72 1.69
C VAL A 230 -6.74 8.78 2.78
N TYR A 231 -6.34 7.54 2.42
CA TYR A 231 -5.67 6.62 3.35
C TYR A 231 -4.39 7.23 3.90
N GLU A 232 -3.53 7.76 3.02
CA GLU A 232 -2.23 8.31 3.39
C GLU A 232 -2.34 9.61 4.19
N ALA A 233 -3.36 10.45 3.94
CA ALA A 233 -3.67 11.58 4.80
C ALA A 233 -3.98 11.13 6.23
N MET A 234 -4.77 10.06 6.41
CA MET A 234 -5.02 9.48 7.73
C MET A 234 -3.74 8.89 8.34
N LEU A 235 -2.98 8.10 7.57
CA LEU A 235 -1.78 7.40 8.01
C LEU A 235 -0.62 8.34 8.39
N THR A 236 -0.49 9.50 7.73
CA THR A 236 0.69 10.39 7.87
C THR A 236 0.42 11.70 8.61
N GLY A 237 -0.85 12.07 8.85
CA GLY A 237 -1.23 13.28 9.59
C GLY A 237 -0.67 14.58 8.99
N PRO A 238 -1.01 14.94 7.74
CA PRO A 238 -0.41 16.06 7.05
C PRO A 238 -0.72 17.41 7.73
N GLN A 239 0.34 18.17 7.98
CA GLN A 239 0.34 19.59 8.37
C GLN A 239 -0.25 19.89 9.76
N GLN A 240 -1.56 19.74 9.93
CA GLN A 240 -2.31 19.91 11.19
C GLN A 240 -3.39 18.83 11.39
N MET A 241 -3.56 17.92 10.42
CA MET A 241 -4.36 16.71 10.60
C MET A 241 -3.62 15.78 11.58
N PRO A 242 -4.30 15.19 12.59
CA PRO A 242 -3.66 14.22 13.47
C PRO A 242 -3.33 12.93 12.72
N VAL A 243 -2.33 12.19 13.21
CA VAL A 243 -1.96 10.87 12.69
C VAL A 243 -2.95 9.83 13.20
N PHE A 244 -3.54 9.07 12.28
CA PHE A 244 -4.33 7.86 12.54
C PHE A 244 -3.54 6.66 12.01
N SER A 245 -2.66 6.10 12.85
CA SER A 245 -1.94 4.87 12.50
C SER A 245 -2.90 3.68 12.42
N ASP A 246 -2.44 2.58 11.80
CA ASP A 246 -3.26 1.36 11.64
C ASP A 246 -3.59 0.68 12.98
N ASP A 247 -2.90 1.04 14.08
CA ASP A 247 -3.25 0.68 15.47
C ASP A 247 -4.45 1.46 16.05
N VAL A 248 -4.83 2.59 15.42
CA VAL A 248 -5.86 3.53 15.92
C VAL A 248 -7.13 3.48 15.07
N ILE A 249 -6.97 3.36 13.74
CA ILE A 249 -8.05 3.09 12.78
C ILE A 249 -7.47 2.05 11.83
N THR A 250 -8.06 0.85 11.79
CA THR A 250 -7.52 -0.29 11.01
C THR A 250 -7.54 -0.02 9.51
N PRO A 251 -6.78 -0.76 8.68
CA PRO A 251 -6.85 -0.65 7.23
C PRO A 251 -8.28 -0.81 6.68
N GLU A 252 -9.06 -1.74 7.27
CA GLU A 252 -10.46 -1.97 6.97
C GLU A 252 -11.36 -0.79 7.39
N ASP A 253 -11.15 -0.21 8.57
CA ASP A 253 -11.87 0.99 9.03
C ASP A 253 -11.51 2.23 8.18
N LYS A 254 -10.28 2.31 7.66
CA LYS A 254 -9.86 3.35 6.70
C LYS A 254 -10.53 3.17 5.35
N GLN A 255 -10.63 1.94 4.85
CA GLN A 255 -11.45 1.63 3.67
C GLN A 255 -12.92 2.01 3.89
N ALA A 256 -13.46 1.80 5.10
CA ALA A 256 -14.81 2.24 5.45
C ALA A 256 -14.96 3.76 5.30
N ILE A 257 -14.05 4.55 5.87
CA ILE A 257 -14.03 6.02 5.73
C ILE A 257 -13.95 6.45 4.26
N ILE A 258 -13.08 5.83 3.47
CA ILE A 258 -12.91 6.09 2.02
C ILE A 258 -14.21 5.78 1.26
N SER A 259 -14.85 4.65 1.57
CA SER A 259 -16.12 4.23 0.96
C SER A 259 -17.26 5.20 1.31
N TYR A 260 -17.28 5.73 2.53
CA TYR A 260 -18.24 6.76 2.93
C TYR A 260 -18.02 8.10 2.20
N ILE A 261 -16.76 8.53 2.02
CA ILE A 261 -16.45 9.76 1.26
C ILE A 261 -16.83 9.59 -0.23
N ALA A 262 -16.58 8.42 -0.82
CA ALA A 262 -17.02 8.12 -2.18
C ALA A 262 -18.56 8.12 -2.30
N ALA A 263 -19.27 7.53 -1.34
CA ALA A 263 -20.73 7.55 -1.29
C ALA A 263 -21.30 8.97 -1.15
N LEU A 264 -20.69 9.84 -0.34
CA LEU A 264 -21.09 11.24 -0.19
C LEU A 264 -21.00 12.04 -1.49
N ARG A 265 -20.01 11.75 -2.35
CA ARG A 265 -19.84 12.40 -3.66
C ARG A 265 -20.90 11.94 -4.68
N ASP A 266 -21.30 10.68 -4.59
CA ASP A 266 -22.17 10.03 -5.58
C ASP A 266 -23.67 10.08 -5.17
N GLU A 267 -24.00 10.52 -3.95
CA GLU A 267 -25.36 10.75 -3.44
C GLU A 267 -26.04 11.97 -4.11
N PRO A 268 -27.27 11.85 -4.64
CA PRO A 268 -27.93 12.93 -5.37
C PRO A 268 -28.50 14.05 -4.48
N GLU A 269 -28.49 15.27 -5.04
CA GLU A 269 -29.02 16.51 -4.46
C GLU A 269 -30.54 16.49 -4.17
N TYR A 270 -30.93 15.97 -3.00
CA TYR A 270 -32.34 15.98 -2.59
C TYR A 270 -32.81 17.35 -2.09
N GLY A 271 -33.70 17.98 -2.86
CA GLY A 271 -34.54 19.10 -2.40
C GLY A 271 -34.13 20.50 -2.87
N GLY A 272 -33.03 20.65 -3.61
CA GLY A 272 -32.66 21.95 -4.17
C GLY A 272 -31.26 21.99 -4.77
N HIS A 273 -30.53 23.05 -4.45
CA HIS A 273 -29.12 23.27 -4.79
C HIS A 273 -28.33 23.37 -3.47
N PRO A 274 -27.16 22.75 -3.33
CA PRO A 274 -26.51 22.50 -2.03
C PRO A 274 -25.96 23.76 -1.37
N LEU A 275 -25.75 24.83 -2.16
CA LEU A 275 -25.03 26.04 -1.74
C LEU A 275 -23.65 25.71 -1.10
N GLY A 276 -23.01 24.67 -1.63
CA GLY A 276 -21.71 24.14 -1.18
C GLY A 276 -21.76 23.24 0.06
N GLY A 277 -22.94 22.82 0.54
CA GLY A 277 -23.06 21.92 1.70
C GLY A 277 -22.61 22.52 3.04
N LEU A 278 -22.33 23.83 3.07
CA LEU A 278 -21.87 24.56 4.26
C LEU A 278 -23.01 24.87 5.25
N GLY A 279 -24.23 24.41 4.97
CA GLY A 279 -25.39 24.49 5.85
C GLY A 279 -25.88 25.93 6.11
N PRO A 280 -26.28 26.25 7.36
CA PRO A 280 -27.12 27.42 7.66
C PRO A 280 -26.47 28.78 7.35
N VAL A 281 -25.15 28.84 7.14
CA VAL A 281 -24.45 30.08 6.76
C VAL A 281 -24.67 30.40 5.28
N SER A 282 -24.50 29.43 4.37
CA SER A 282 -24.71 29.65 2.93
C SER A 282 -26.20 29.68 2.59
N GLU A 283 -27.00 28.82 3.22
CA GLU A 283 -28.46 28.86 3.17
C GLU A 283 -29.02 30.20 3.66
N GLY A 284 -28.57 30.68 4.82
CA GLY A 284 -28.99 31.96 5.40
C GLY A 284 -28.63 33.16 4.52
N ALA A 285 -27.42 33.15 3.93
CA ALA A 285 -27.02 34.17 2.97
C ALA A 285 -27.90 34.16 1.70
N ALA A 286 -28.21 32.99 1.16
CA ALA A 286 -29.11 32.86 0.01
C ALA A 286 -30.55 33.28 0.35
N ALA A 287 -31.09 32.86 1.49
CA ALA A 287 -32.42 33.26 1.97
C ALA A 287 -32.53 34.77 2.20
N TRP A 288 -31.46 35.44 2.61
CA TRP A 288 -31.44 36.89 2.77
C TRP A 288 -31.29 37.63 1.43
N ILE A 289 -30.29 37.27 0.61
CA ILE A 289 -29.99 37.97 -0.65
C ILE A 289 -31.06 37.71 -1.71
N ILE A 290 -31.49 36.46 -1.88
CA ILE A 290 -32.46 36.05 -2.91
C ILE A 290 -33.89 36.13 -2.35
N GLY A 291 -34.13 35.54 -1.17
CA GLY A 291 -35.45 35.52 -0.53
C GLY A 291 -35.92 36.92 -0.13
N MET A 292 -35.29 37.53 0.87
CA MET A 292 -35.67 38.89 1.31
C MET A 292 -35.45 39.94 0.22
N GLY A 293 -34.39 39.81 -0.59
CA GLY A 293 -34.15 40.70 -1.74
C GLY A 293 -35.29 40.70 -2.77
N SER A 294 -35.79 39.53 -3.17
CA SER A 294 -36.93 39.43 -4.11
C SER A 294 -38.23 39.98 -3.51
N LEU A 295 -38.48 39.78 -2.20
CA LEU A 295 -39.62 40.36 -1.50
C LEU A 295 -39.56 41.91 -1.44
N VAL A 296 -38.37 42.48 -1.24
CA VAL A 296 -38.16 43.94 -1.29
C VAL A 296 -38.39 44.47 -2.71
N ILE A 297 -37.88 43.80 -3.74
CA ILE A 297 -38.12 44.17 -5.14
C ILE A 297 -39.62 44.11 -5.48
N ALA A 298 -40.31 43.04 -5.09
CA ALA A 298 -41.74 42.86 -5.34
C ALA A 298 -42.60 43.93 -4.63
N THR A 299 -42.29 44.26 -3.36
CA THR A 299 -43.02 45.28 -2.61
C THR A 299 -42.77 46.69 -3.13
N VAL A 300 -41.56 47.03 -3.55
CA VAL A 300 -41.25 48.31 -4.23
C VAL A 300 -41.96 48.39 -5.59
N TRP A 301 -41.99 47.30 -6.37
CA TRP A 301 -42.73 47.26 -7.63
C TRP A 301 -44.23 47.46 -7.42
N ILE A 302 -44.87 46.73 -6.50
CA ILE A 302 -46.29 46.89 -6.18
C ILE A 302 -46.59 48.32 -5.68
N GLY A 303 -45.74 48.87 -4.80
CA GLY A 303 -45.91 50.23 -4.28
C GLY A 303 -45.78 51.32 -5.35
N THR A 304 -44.89 51.15 -6.33
CA THR A 304 -44.70 52.10 -7.44
C THR A 304 -45.78 52.00 -8.53
N GLN A 305 -46.53 50.90 -8.61
CA GLN A 305 -47.75 50.79 -9.42
C GLN A 305 -49.01 51.37 -8.75
N GLY A 306 -48.85 52.09 -7.63
CA GLY A 306 -49.94 52.75 -6.91
C GLY A 306 -50.82 53.64 -7.79
N VAL A 307 -52.15 53.47 -7.66
CA VAL A 307 -53.15 53.99 -8.60
C VAL A 307 -53.07 55.51 -8.79
N ARG A 308 -52.94 55.95 -10.05
CA ARG A 308 -53.21 57.33 -10.48
C ARG A 308 -54.68 57.69 -10.22
N THR A 309 -54.98 58.24 -9.05
CA THR A 309 -56.27 58.88 -8.78
C THR A 309 -56.39 60.18 -9.57
N ARG A 310 -57.09 60.14 -10.71
CA ARG A 310 -57.61 61.36 -11.34
C ARG A 310 -58.59 62.01 -10.35
N LYS A 311 -58.28 63.25 -9.97
CA LYS A 311 -59.28 64.22 -9.51
C LYS A 311 -60.08 64.74 -10.71
#